data_AF-A0A1I8CUU2-F1
#
_entry.id   AF-A0A1I8CUU2-F1
#
_cell.length_a   1.000
_cell.length_b   1.000
_cell.length_c   1.000
_cell.angle_alpha   90.00
_cell.angle_beta   90.00
_cell.angle_gamma   90.00
#
_symmetry.space_group_name_H-M   'P 1'
#
loop_
_entity.id
_entity.type
_entity.pdbx_description
1 polymer ?
#
loop_
_entity_poly.entity_id
_entity_poly.type
_entity_poly.pdbx_seq_one_letter_code
_entity_poly.pdbx_strand_id
1 'polypeptide(L)'
;MQFRFVILSITLVASTLAFPMSEGDEEKGMFGGHGNRIGFEFMKNLSEAARNGLKTIHQNKDQTRAEEETAVADLFAGTTVTDDDKTAYNNIKTLAAAKETEFTNAIDSAVAASTLTETQKALYAACKTIFQNKSLTFKQAKEDLKSTAEAADKLNAGDSKAVEELIKETIRTQIKADKSETTSA
;
A
#
# COMPACT_ATOMS: atom_id res chain seq x y z
N MET A 1 -11.43 -15.45 -12.69
CA MET A 1 -10.65 -14.25 -13.06
C MET A 1 -10.19 -13.57 -11.78
N GLN A 2 -8.89 -13.32 -11.65
CA GLN A 2 -8.22 -12.94 -10.42
C GLN A 2 -8.50 -11.46 -10.08
N PHE A 3 -9.58 -11.19 -9.34
CA PHE A 3 -9.83 -9.91 -8.64
C PHE A 3 -8.88 -9.70 -7.45
N ARG A 4 -7.71 -10.32 -7.51
CA ARG A 4 -6.71 -10.36 -6.46
C ARG A 4 -5.76 -9.21 -6.77
N PHE A 5 -5.45 -8.39 -5.78
CA PHE A 5 -4.25 -7.53 -5.69
C PHE A 5 -4.39 -6.01 -5.90
N VAL A 6 -5.38 -5.44 -6.59
CA VAL A 6 -5.32 -3.98 -6.88
C VAL A 6 -5.90 -3.08 -5.81
N ILE A 7 -7.02 -3.44 -5.19
CA ILE A 7 -7.45 -2.69 -4.01
C ILE A 7 -6.55 -3.01 -2.81
N LEU A 8 -5.96 -4.22 -2.83
CA LEU A 8 -4.80 -4.57 -2.01
C LEU A 8 -3.58 -3.66 -2.33
N SER A 9 -3.47 -3.09 -3.53
CA SER A 9 -2.42 -2.13 -3.89
C SER A 9 -2.63 -0.79 -3.19
N ILE A 10 -3.88 -0.41 -2.89
CA ILE A 10 -4.17 0.77 -2.06
C ILE A 10 -3.75 0.51 -0.60
N THR A 11 -3.95 -0.71 -0.06
CA THR A 11 -3.35 -1.12 1.23
C THR A 11 -1.83 -1.18 1.25
N LEU A 12 -1.21 -1.26 0.07
CA LEU A 12 0.21 -1.52 -0.09
C LEU A 12 1.01 -0.26 -0.44
N VAL A 13 0.45 0.91 -0.78
CA VAL A 13 1.29 2.06 -1.16
C VAL A 13 2.19 2.51 0.01
N ALA A 14 1.69 2.63 1.23
CA ALA A 14 2.53 3.01 2.38
C ALA A 14 3.42 1.85 2.86
N SER A 15 2.86 0.63 2.91
CA SER A 15 3.53 -0.55 3.45
C SER A 15 4.50 -1.22 2.46
N THR A 16 4.35 -1.11 1.14
CA THR A 16 5.34 -1.60 0.16
C THR A 16 6.44 -0.61 -0.15
N LEU A 17 6.19 0.68 0.05
CA LEU A 17 7.26 1.69 0.04
C LEU A 17 8.16 1.56 1.27
N ALA A 18 7.63 1.10 2.40
CA ALA A 18 8.40 0.85 3.62
C ALA A 18 8.90 -0.62 3.75
N PHE A 19 8.16 -1.60 3.22
CA PHE A 19 8.39 -3.04 3.41
C PHE A 19 7.96 -3.85 2.19
N PRO A 20 8.88 -4.17 1.25
CA PRO A 20 8.56 -5.11 0.19
C PRO A 20 8.32 -6.50 0.77
N MET A 21 7.05 -6.88 0.98
CA MET A 21 6.69 -8.26 1.30
C MET A 21 6.81 -9.11 0.02
N SER A 22 7.97 -9.76 -0.13
CA SER A 22 8.14 -10.88 -1.04
C SER A 22 7.38 -12.09 -0.47
N GLU A 23 6.19 -12.36 -0.98
CA GLU A 23 5.72 -13.75 -1.08
C GLU A 23 6.06 -14.22 -2.51
N GLY A 24 7.21 -14.89 -2.68
CA GLY A 24 7.58 -15.62 -3.89
C GLY A 24 8.71 -15.01 -4.73
N ASP A 25 9.55 -15.90 -5.28
CA ASP A 25 10.78 -15.68 -6.06
C ASP A 25 10.61 -14.99 -7.43
N GLU A 26 9.90 -13.88 -7.51
CA GLU A 26 10.00 -13.00 -8.67
C GLU A 26 10.14 -11.55 -8.23
N GLU A 27 11.23 -10.90 -8.68
CA GLU A 27 11.63 -9.50 -8.48
C GLU A 27 10.63 -8.46 -9.03
N LYS A 28 9.33 -8.74 -9.00
CA LYS A 28 8.28 -7.88 -9.54
C LYS A 28 7.13 -7.76 -8.56
N GLY A 29 7.40 -7.17 -7.40
CA GLY A 29 6.37 -6.43 -6.68
C GLY A 29 5.69 -5.45 -7.64
N MET A 30 4.38 -5.20 -7.48
CA MET A 30 3.57 -4.36 -8.38
C MET A 30 4.11 -2.91 -8.57
N PHE A 31 5.12 -2.51 -7.80
CA PHE A 31 5.73 -1.18 -7.76
C PHE A 31 7.16 -1.16 -8.33
N GLY A 32 7.36 -1.68 -9.56
CA GLY A 32 8.65 -1.72 -10.29
C GLY A 32 9.30 -0.34 -10.58
N GLY A 33 9.65 0.40 -9.53
CA GLY A 33 10.28 1.72 -9.55
C GLY A 33 11.02 2.04 -8.26
N HIS A 34 11.54 3.27 -8.12
CA HIS A 34 12.36 3.69 -6.98
C HIS A 34 11.68 3.52 -5.61
N GLY A 35 10.35 3.41 -5.56
CA GLY A 35 9.62 2.99 -4.36
C GLY A 35 10.01 1.60 -3.83
N ASN A 36 10.24 0.63 -4.72
CA ASN A 36 10.86 -0.65 -4.36
C ASN A 36 12.32 -0.46 -3.91
N ARG A 37 13.05 0.53 -4.44
CA ARG A 37 14.44 0.80 -4.03
C ARG A 37 14.52 1.40 -2.63
N ILE A 38 13.63 2.32 -2.27
CA ILE A 38 13.69 2.97 -0.95
C ILE A 38 13.28 1.98 0.16
N GLY A 39 12.20 1.22 -0.03
CA GLY A 39 11.83 0.14 0.91
C GLY A 39 12.88 -0.96 0.99
N PHE A 40 13.50 -1.31 -0.15
CA PHE A 40 14.61 -2.26 -0.19
C PHE A 40 15.88 -1.73 0.48
N GLU A 41 16.26 -0.47 0.25
CA GLU A 41 17.41 0.18 0.86
C GLU A 41 17.20 0.36 2.36
N PHE A 42 16.00 0.74 2.78
CA PHE A 42 15.61 0.74 4.18
C PHE A 42 15.84 -0.64 4.79
N MET A 43 15.21 -1.69 4.27
CA MET A 43 15.40 -3.06 4.78
C MET A 43 16.85 -3.55 4.74
N LYS A 44 17.62 -3.17 3.72
CA LYS A 44 19.05 -3.52 3.59
C LYS A 44 19.90 -2.85 4.68
N ASN A 45 19.61 -1.60 4.99
CA ASN A 45 20.41 -0.78 5.91
C ASN A 45 20.03 -1.00 7.38
N LEU A 46 18.89 -1.66 7.65
CA LEU A 46 18.52 -2.06 9.01
C LEU A 46 19.49 -3.09 9.60
N SER A 47 19.62 -3.06 10.92
CA SER A 47 20.26 -4.13 11.68
C SER A 47 19.50 -5.45 11.55
N GLU A 48 20.16 -6.56 11.86
CA GLU A 48 19.52 -7.88 11.89
C GLU A 48 18.35 -7.93 12.89
N ALA A 49 18.51 -7.31 14.06
CA ALA A 49 17.47 -7.24 15.08
C ALA A 49 16.23 -6.50 14.56
N ALA A 50 16.42 -5.33 13.95
CA ALA A 50 15.32 -4.55 13.37
C ALA A 50 14.63 -5.33 12.23
N ARG A 51 15.39 -5.92 11.30
CA ARG A 51 14.82 -6.74 10.21
C ARG A 51 14.00 -7.92 10.71
N ASN A 52 14.49 -8.66 11.71
CA ASN A 52 13.81 -9.84 12.23
C ASN A 52 12.56 -9.44 13.02
N GLY A 53 12.61 -8.34 13.77
CA GLY A 53 11.43 -7.75 14.43
C GLY A 53 10.34 -7.40 13.43
N LEU A 54 10.70 -6.70 12.35
CA LEU A 54 9.77 -6.34 11.29
C LEU A 54 9.15 -7.55 10.59
N LYS A 55 9.96 -8.55 10.23
CA LYS A 55 9.43 -9.80 9.64
C LYS A 55 8.40 -10.46 10.56
N THR A 56 8.68 -10.51 11.86
CA THR A 56 7.76 -11.10 12.84
C THR A 56 6.44 -10.34 12.90
N ILE A 57 6.51 -9.00 12.91
CA ILE A 57 5.33 -8.13 12.91
C ILE A 57 4.51 -8.36 11.62
N HIS A 58 5.11 -8.28 10.44
CA HIS A 58 4.39 -8.41 9.17
C HIS A 58 3.83 -9.81 8.89
N GLN A 59 4.36 -10.85 9.53
CA GLN A 59 3.85 -12.22 9.41
C GLN A 59 2.55 -12.44 10.22
N ASN A 60 2.22 -11.55 11.15
CA ASN A 60 0.99 -11.65 11.92
C ASN A 60 -0.22 -11.21 11.09
N LYS A 61 -0.88 -12.19 10.44
CA LYS A 61 -2.04 -11.94 9.56
C LYS A 61 -3.33 -11.60 10.31
N ASP A 62 -3.33 -11.73 11.64
CA ASP A 62 -4.51 -11.52 12.49
C ASP A 62 -4.57 -10.11 13.08
N GLN A 63 -3.49 -9.32 12.97
CA GLN A 63 -3.48 -7.94 13.45
C GLN A 63 -4.20 -6.99 12.48
N THR A 64 -4.69 -5.90 13.06
CA THR A 64 -5.18 -4.73 12.34
C THR A 64 -4.04 -3.87 11.83
N ARG A 65 -4.31 -3.00 10.85
CA ARG A 65 -3.31 -2.01 10.39
C ARG A 65 -2.85 -1.10 11.53
N ALA A 66 -3.75 -0.72 12.44
CA ALA A 66 -3.41 0.11 13.60
C ALA A 66 -2.47 -0.62 14.57
N GLU A 67 -2.72 -1.90 14.83
CA GLU A 67 -1.86 -2.73 15.68
C GLU A 67 -0.48 -2.96 15.05
N GLU A 68 -0.43 -3.20 13.73
CA GLU A 68 0.84 -3.30 13.01
C GLU A 68 1.66 -2.01 13.09
N GLU A 69 1.04 -0.86 12.79
CA GLU A 69 1.69 0.46 12.88
C GLU A 69 2.23 0.73 14.29
N THR A 70 1.49 0.31 15.32
CA THR A 70 1.89 0.41 16.73
C THR A 70 3.08 -0.52 17.02
N ALA A 71 3.00 -1.80 16.62
CA ALA A 71 4.06 -2.76 16.85
C ALA A 71 5.39 -2.37 16.16
N VAL A 72 5.30 -1.80 14.95
CA VAL A 72 6.49 -1.25 14.27
C VAL A 72 7.05 -0.05 15.03
N ALA A 73 6.20 0.88 15.48
CA ALA A 73 6.66 2.02 16.27
C ALA A 73 7.33 1.57 17.58
N ASP A 74 6.76 0.58 18.27
CA ASP A 74 7.30 0.01 19.50
C ASP A 74 8.63 -0.69 19.28
N LEU A 75 8.78 -1.45 18.18
CA LEU A 75 10.05 -2.07 17.80
C LEU A 75 11.17 -1.03 17.68
N PHE A 76 10.90 0.08 16.97
CA PHE A 76 11.90 1.13 16.77
C PHE A 76 12.09 2.03 18.00
N ALA A 77 11.12 2.12 18.90
CA ALA A 77 11.29 2.77 20.20
C ALA A 77 12.10 1.90 21.20
N GLY A 78 12.20 0.60 20.95
CA GLY A 78 12.85 -0.37 21.82
C GLY A 78 14.37 -0.23 21.91
N THR A 79 14.94 -0.88 22.93
CA THR A 79 16.40 -0.91 23.17
C THR A 79 17.12 -1.95 22.31
N THR A 80 16.38 -2.75 21.54
CA THR A 80 16.91 -3.85 20.72
C THR A 80 17.35 -3.42 19.32
N VAL A 81 16.97 -2.21 18.89
CA VAL A 81 17.37 -1.60 17.61
C VAL A 81 18.43 -0.51 17.83
N THR A 82 19.22 -0.21 16.80
CA THR A 82 20.26 0.83 16.87
C THR A 82 19.67 2.24 16.69
N ASP A 83 20.46 3.28 16.98
CA ASP A 83 20.03 4.66 16.71
C ASP A 83 19.98 4.97 15.20
N ASP A 84 20.79 4.28 14.40
CA ASP A 84 20.72 4.34 12.93
C ASP A 84 19.40 3.73 12.43
N ASP A 85 18.96 2.61 13.00
CA ASP A 85 17.67 1.97 12.69
C ASP A 85 16.50 2.93 12.99
N LYS A 86 16.56 3.62 14.14
CA LYS A 86 15.55 4.63 14.54
C LYS A 86 15.49 5.79 13.56
N THR A 87 16.66 6.29 13.16
CA THR A 87 16.76 7.39 12.19
C THR A 87 16.20 6.97 10.84
N ALA A 88 16.56 5.78 10.37
CA ALA A 88 16.03 5.20 9.14
C ALA A 88 14.51 5.04 9.22
N TYR A 89 13.97 4.56 10.35
CA TYR A 89 12.54 4.42 10.56
C TYR A 89 11.79 5.76 10.51
N ASN A 90 12.31 6.79 11.18
CA ASN A 90 11.68 8.12 11.17
C ASN A 90 11.63 8.73 9.77
N ASN A 91 12.70 8.54 8.99
CA ASN A 91 12.76 8.99 7.60
C ASN A 91 11.75 8.24 6.73
N ILE A 92 11.71 6.91 6.80
CA ILE A 92 10.79 6.13 5.97
C ILE A 92 9.34 6.33 6.37
N LYS A 93 9.04 6.51 7.67
CA LYS A 93 7.70 6.80 8.18
C LYS A 93 7.14 8.10 7.59
N THR A 94 7.96 9.15 7.57
CA THR A 94 7.57 10.46 7.02
C THR A 94 7.35 10.36 5.51
N LEU A 95 8.27 9.70 4.80
CA LEU A 95 8.15 9.51 3.36
C LEU A 95 6.93 8.66 2.98
N ALA A 96 6.67 7.59 3.72
CA ALA A 96 5.52 6.71 3.49
C ALA A 96 4.20 7.46 3.68
N ALA A 97 4.08 8.29 4.71
CA ALA A 97 2.88 9.12 4.93
C ALA A 97 2.68 10.15 3.81
N ALA A 98 3.75 10.80 3.35
CA ALA A 98 3.71 11.74 2.25
C ALA A 98 3.27 11.06 0.94
N LYS A 99 3.86 9.90 0.62
CA LYS A 99 3.51 9.13 -0.58
C LYS A 99 2.11 8.55 -0.52
N GLU A 100 1.67 8.02 0.63
CA GLU A 100 0.27 7.58 0.80
C GLU A 100 -0.72 8.71 0.47
N THR A 101 -0.44 9.92 0.97
CA THR A 101 -1.25 11.10 0.68
C THR A 101 -1.23 11.47 -0.80
N GLU A 102 -0.03 11.52 -1.40
CA GLU A 102 0.16 11.85 -2.82
C GLU A 102 -0.60 10.89 -3.75
N PHE A 103 -0.41 9.58 -3.57
CA PHE A 103 -1.08 8.57 -4.38
C PHE A 103 -2.60 8.58 -4.14
N THR A 104 -3.06 8.73 -2.90
CA THR A 104 -4.51 8.80 -2.60
C THR A 104 -5.14 10.01 -3.30
N ASN A 105 -4.50 11.18 -3.23
CA ASN A 105 -4.99 12.40 -3.88
C ASN A 105 -4.98 12.27 -5.41
N ALA A 106 -3.96 11.64 -5.99
CA ALA A 106 -3.88 11.39 -7.43
C ALA A 106 -5.02 10.47 -7.88
N ILE A 107 -5.30 9.39 -7.13
CA ILE A 107 -6.39 8.47 -7.43
C ILE A 107 -7.75 9.16 -7.27
N ASP A 108 -7.97 9.90 -6.18
CA ASP A 108 -9.20 10.67 -5.96
C ASP A 108 -9.46 11.65 -7.12
N SER A 109 -8.43 12.36 -7.55
CA SER A 109 -8.50 13.30 -8.67
C SER A 109 -8.80 12.59 -9.99
N ALA A 110 -8.14 11.45 -10.24
CA ALA A 110 -8.38 10.65 -11.44
C ALA A 110 -9.81 10.09 -11.46
N VAL A 111 -10.32 9.58 -10.33
CA VAL A 111 -11.70 9.10 -10.21
C VAL A 111 -12.69 10.24 -10.44
N ALA A 112 -12.47 11.41 -9.85
CA ALA A 112 -13.34 12.57 -10.05
C ALA A 112 -13.40 13.00 -11.53
N ALA A 113 -12.24 13.10 -12.19
CA ALA A 113 -12.11 13.51 -13.59
C ALA A 113 -12.47 12.41 -14.61
N SER A 114 -12.55 11.15 -14.18
CA SER A 114 -12.80 10.01 -15.07
C SER A 114 -14.23 9.97 -15.62
N THR A 115 -14.37 9.23 -16.73
CA THR A 115 -15.64 8.83 -17.31
C THR A 115 -16.28 7.63 -16.62
N LEU A 116 -15.79 7.24 -15.43
CA LEU A 116 -16.42 6.19 -14.63
C LEU A 116 -17.89 6.53 -14.37
N THR A 117 -18.73 5.51 -14.36
CA THR A 117 -20.15 5.65 -14.01
C THR A 117 -20.31 6.02 -12.53
N GLU A 118 -21.50 6.48 -12.14
CA GLU A 118 -21.80 6.75 -10.73
C GLU A 118 -21.64 5.50 -9.86
N THR A 119 -22.03 4.32 -10.37
CA THR A 119 -21.87 3.04 -9.65
C THR A 119 -20.40 2.66 -9.46
N GLN A 120 -19.55 2.93 -10.45
CA GLN A 120 -18.10 2.70 -10.37
C GLN A 120 -17.44 3.69 -9.39
N LYS A 121 -17.83 4.97 -9.41
CA LYS A 121 -17.35 5.96 -8.43
C LYS A 121 -17.79 5.61 -7.01
N ALA A 122 -19.02 5.10 -6.84
CA ALA A 122 -19.50 4.59 -5.55
C ALA A 122 -18.73 3.35 -5.08
N LEU A 123 -18.43 2.42 -5.98
CA LEU A 123 -17.57 1.27 -5.68
C LEU A 123 -16.18 1.71 -5.21
N TYR A 124 -15.56 2.68 -5.88
CA TYR A 124 -14.29 3.25 -5.43
C TYR A 124 -14.40 3.82 -4.01
N ALA A 125 -15.43 4.63 -3.74
CA ALA A 125 -15.62 5.24 -2.43
C ALA A 125 -15.79 4.18 -1.32
N ALA A 126 -16.58 3.13 -1.56
CA ALA A 126 -16.74 2.02 -0.62
C ALA A 126 -15.41 1.29 -0.35
N CYS A 127 -14.66 0.99 -1.41
CA CYS A 127 -13.34 0.38 -1.31
C CYS A 127 -12.36 1.25 -0.52
N LYS A 128 -12.38 2.58 -0.75
CA LYS A 128 -11.56 3.56 -0.03
C LYS A 128 -11.91 3.59 1.46
N THR A 129 -13.19 3.58 1.82
CA THR A 129 -13.62 3.54 3.23
C THR A 129 -13.12 2.29 3.95
N ILE A 130 -13.19 1.12 3.30
CA ILE A 130 -12.65 -0.13 3.85
C ILE A 130 -11.14 -0.01 4.07
N PHE A 131 -10.42 0.53 3.07
CA PHE A 131 -8.97 0.75 3.18
C PHE A 131 -8.58 1.70 4.32
N GLN A 132 -9.32 2.79 4.50
CA GLN A 132 -9.05 3.80 5.53
C GLN A 132 -9.40 3.32 6.94
N ASN A 133 -10.19 2.24 7.07
CA ASN A 133 -10.53 1.66 8.36
C ASN A 133 -9.37 0.83 8.92
N LYS A 134 -8.49 1.49 9.68
CA LYS A 134 -7.33 0.85 10.32
C LYS A 134 -7.69 -0.16 11.41
N SER A 135 -8.95 -0.27 11.81
CA SER A 135 -9.43 -1.21 12.83
C SER A 135 -9.81 -2.57 12.27
N LEU A 136 -9.81 -2.73 10.94
CA LEU A 136 -10.01 -4.04 10.31
C LEU A 136 -8.70 -4.82 10.31
N THR A 137 -8.79 -6.12 10.55
CA THR A 137 -7.66 -7.02 10.29
C THR A 137 -7.39 -7.08 8.79
N PHE A 138 -6.15 -7.42 8.41
CA PHE A 138 -5.83 -7.61 6.98
C PHE A 138 -6.74 -8.63 6.30
N LYS A 139 -7.14 -9.67 7.04
CA LYS A 139 -8.08 -10.68 6.56
C LYS A 139 -9.47 -10.09 6.32
N GLN A 140 -10.01 -9.36 7.30
CA GLN A 140 -11.33 -8.73 7.19
C GLN A 140 -11.36 -7.70 6.05
N ALA A 141 -10.40 -6.78 6.00
CA ALA A 141 -10.32 -5.79 4.94
C ALA A 141 -10.29 -6.46 3.55
N LYS A 142 -9.52 -7.55 3.39
CA LYS A 142 -9.47 -8.31 2.13
C LYS A 142 -10.81 -8.95 1.77
N GLU A 143 -11.49 -9.54 2.75
CA GLU A 143 -12.80 -10.18 2.56
C GLU A 143 -13.89 -9.14 2.22
N ASP A 144 -13.88 -7.99 2.90
CA ASP A 144 -14.81 -6.88 2.67
C ASP A 144 -14.60 -6.25 1.30
N LEU A 145 -13.35 -6.00 0.90
CA LEU A 145 -13.02 -5.49 -0.43
C LEU A 145 -13.48 -6.43 -1.53
N LYS A 146 -13.22 -7.73 -1.37
CA LYS A 146 -13.64 -8.76 -2.32
C LYS A 146 -15.18 -8.79 -2.42
N SER A 147 -15.86 -8.82 -1.28
CA SER A 147 -17.33 -8.89 -1.24
C SER A 147 -17.97 -7.65 -1.85
N THR A 148 -17.38 -6.47 -1.63
CA THR A 148 -17.84 -5.20 -2.22
C THR A 148 -17.70 -5.20 -3.74
N ALA A 149 -16.55 -5.64 -4.27
CA ALA A 149 -16.33 -5.76 -5.70
C ALA A 149 -17.27 -6.78 -6.37
N GLU A 150 -17.43 -7.96 -5.76
CA GLU A 150 -18.35 -9.00 -6.25
C GLU A 150 -19.82 -8.54 -6.21
N ALA A 151 -20.22 -7.75 -5.20
CA ALA A 151 -21.55 -7.18 -5.13
C ALA A 151 -21.79 -6.15 -6.24
N ALA A 152 -20.82 -5.29 -6.53
CA ALA A 152 -20.90 -4.34 -7.64
C ALA A 152 -20.99 -5.05 -8.99
N ASP A 153 -20.17 -6.07 -9.22
CA ASP A 153 -20.20 -6.84 -10.49
C ASP A 153 -21.49 -7.63 -10.71
N LYS A 154 -22.15 -8.08 -9.63
CA LYS A 154 -23.47 -8.71 -9.73
C LYS A 154 -24.55 -7.73 -10.20
N LEU A 155 -24.41 -6.45 -9.85
CA LEU A 155 -25.33 -5.40 -10.28
C LEU A 155 -24.98 -4.93 -11.70
N ASN A 156 -23.69 -4.68 -11.97
CA ASN A 156 -23.18 -4.24 -13.25
C ASN A 156 -21.86 -4.94 -13.55
N ALA A 157 -21.90 -5.94 -14.43
CA ALA A 157 -20.74 -6.75 -14.74
C ALA A 157 -19.58 -5.89 -15.29
N GLY A 158 -18.43 -5.92 -14.61
CA GLY A 158 -17.20 -5.24 -15.03
C GLY A 158 -16.97 -3.89 -14.36
N ASP A 159 -17.87 -3.42 -13.50
CA ASP A 159 -17.66 -2.20 -12.70
C ASP A 159 -16.38 -2.28 -11.88
N SER A 160 -16.13 -3.44 -11.27
CA SER A 160 -14.93 -3.67 -10.49
C SER A 160 -13.67 -3.51 -11.34
N LYS A 161 -13.66 -4.09 -12.55
CA LYS A 161 -12.53 -4.06 -13.48
C LYS A 161 -12.25 -2.64 -13.98
N ALA A 162 -13.30 -1.86 -14.28
CA ALA A 162 -13.14 -0.47 -14.72
C ALA A 162 -12.48 0.39 -13.64
N VAL A 163 -12.92 0.25 -12.39
CA VAL A 163 -12.32 0.94 -11.23
C VAL A 163 -10.87 0.48 -11.03
N GLU A 164 -10.62 -0.82 -11.13
CA GLU A 164 -9.30 -1.43 -10.99
C GLU A 164 -8.28 -0.86 -12.01
N GLU A 165 -8.67 -0.80 -13.28
CA GLU A 165 -7.80 -0.35 -14.37
C GLU A 165 -7.42 1.13 -14.20
N LEU A 166 -8.37 1.99 -13.83
CA LEU A 166 -8.11 3.40 -13.57
C LEU A 166 -7.09 3.57 -12.44
N ILE A 167 -7.30 2.92 -11.29
CA ILE A 167 -6.38 3.01 -10.14
C ILE A 167 -4.97 2.57 -10.54
N LYS A 168 -4.85 1.44 -11.24
CA LYS A 168 -3.57 0.91 -11.74
C LYS A 168 -2.86 1.91 -12.65
N GLU A 169 -3.58 2.53 -13.58
CA GLU A 169 -3.02 3.50 -14.52
C GLU A 169 -2.55 4.77 -13.80
N THR A 170 -3.34 5.28 -12.86
CA THR A 170 -2.96 6.45 -12.05
C THR A 170 -1.69 6.18 -11.25
N ILE A 171 -1.62 5.04 -10.54
CA ILE A 171 -0.42 4.66 -9.77
C ILE A 171 0.81 4.55 -10.68
N ARG A 172 0.67 3.89 -11.84
CA ARG A 172 1.78 3.78 -12.81
C ARG A 172 2.26 5.13 -13.31
N THR A 173 1.34 6.06 -13.53
CA THR A 173 1.65 7.42 -14.00
C THR A 173 2.41 8.19 -12.93
N GLN A 174 1.95 8.14 -11.68
CA GLN A 174 2.62 8.78 -10.56
C GLN A 174 4.03 8.23 -10.34
N ILE A 175 4.21 6.90 -10.40
CA ILE A 175 5.55 6.27 -10.32
C ILE A 175 6.47 6.74 -11.45
N LYS A 176 5.95 6.95 -12.67
CA LYS A 176 6.76 7.46 -13.78
C LYS A 176 7.15 8.92 -13.57
N ALA A 177 6.24 9.76 -13.06
CA ALA A 177 6.52 11.15 -12.72
C ALA A 177 7.64 11.27 -11.67
N ASP A 178 7.55 10.47 -10.60
CA ASP A 178 8.58 10.40 -9.55
C ASP A 178 9.97 10.01 -10.11
N LYS A 179 10.01 9.13 -11.11
CA LYS A 179 11.27 8.74 -11.78
C LYS A 179 11.86 9.89 -12.60
N SER A 180 11.03 10.71 -13.26
CA SER A 180 11.53 11.81 -14.10
C SER A 180 12.07 12.99 -13.28
N GLU A 181 11.51 13.25 -12.10
CA GLU A 181 11.97 14.31 -11.20
C GLU A 181 13.33 14.00 -10.56
N THR A 182 13.63 12.71 -10.30
CA THR A 182 14.90 12.28 -9.71
C THR A 182 16.07 12.18 -10.68
N THR A 183 15.83 12.18 -12.00
CA THR A 183 16.89 12.25 -13.03
C THR A 183 17.27 13.66 -13.47
N SER A 184 16.53 14.67 -12.99
CA SER A 184 16.72 16.08 -13.38
C SER A 184 17.35 16.94 -12.27
N ALA A 185 17.80 16.31 -11.18
CA ALA A 185 18.52 16.92 -10.05
C ALA A 185 19.94 16.35 -9.98
#